data_AF-A0A0J6S1H9-F1
#
_entry.id   AF-A0A0J6S1H9-F1
#
_cell.length_a   1.000
_cell.length_b   1.000
_cell.length_c   1.000
_cell.angle_alpha   90.00
_cell.angle_beta   90.00
_cell.angle_gamma   90.00
#
_symmetry.space_group_name_H-M   'P 1'
#
loop_
_entity.id
_entity.type
_entity.pdbx_description
1 polymer ?
#
loop_
_entity_poly.entity_id
_entity_poly.type
_entity_poly.pdbx_seq_one_letter_code
_entity_poly.pdbx_strand_id
1 'polypeptide(L)' 'MSARHPALARAETFAAAYGLRRPLLLAPMAGACPPALSVAVMRAGGPGACGALLMQPAAILAWAEAVRE' A
#
# COMPACT_ATOMS: atom_id res chain seq x y z
N MET A 1 4.03 22.52 24.63
CA MET A 1 3.88 21.43 23.64
C MET A 1 2.60 21.68 22.88
N SER A 2 2.66 21.88 21.55
CA SER A 2 1.44 22.07 20.75
C SER A 2 0.60 20.80 20.80
N ALA A 3 -0.73 20.94 20.91
CA ALA A 3 -1.64 19.81 20.84
C ALA A 3 -1.46 19.08 19.50
N ARG A 4 -1.46 17.75 19.54
CA ARG A 4 -1.27 16.89 18.36
C ARG A 4 -2.42 17.14 17.37
N HIS A 5 -2.12 17.37 16.09
CA HIS A 5 -3.14 17.69 15.09
C HIS A 5 -4.14 16.52 14.94
N PRO A 6 -5.47 16.75 14.86
CA PRO A 6 -6.47 15.69 14.78
C PRO A 6 -6.30 14.72 13.60
N ALA A 7 -5.63 15.13 12.52
CA ALA A 7 -5.31 14.26 11.39
C ALA A 7 -4.40 13.09 11.79
N LEU A 8 -3.51 13.27 12.77
CA LEU A 8 -2.63 12.21 13.24
C LEU A 8 -3.41 11.09 13.92
N ALA A 9 -4.41 11.44 14.74
CA ALA A 9 -5.29 10.45 15.38
C ALA A 9 -6.07 9.64 14.33
N ARG A 10 -6.62 10.30 13.30
CA ARG A 10 -7.32 9.59 12.21
C ARG A 10 -6.40 8.66 11.43
N ALA A 11 -5.17 9.11 11.16
CA ALA A 11 -4.16 8.31 10.47
C ALA A 11 -3.74 7.08 11.30
N GLU A 12 -3.57 7.24 12.61
CA GLU A 12 -3.27 6.14 13.54
C GLU A 12 -4.43 5.14 13.62
N THR A 13 -5.68 5.61 13.71
CA THR A 13 -6.88 4.75 13.68
C THR A 13 -6.97 3.95 12.38
N PHE A 14 -6.69 4.59 11.23
CA PHE A 14 -6.64 3.89 9.95
C PHE A 14 -5.55 2.82 9.93
N ALA A 15 -4.33 3.17 10.38
CA ALA A 15 -3.22 2.21 10.42
C ALA A 15 -3.56 1.00 11.30
N ALA A 16 -4.16 1.23 12.48
CA ALA A 16 -4.60 0.16 13.38
C ALA A 16 -5.67 -0.74 12.76
N ALA A 17 -6.66 -0.16 12.08
CA ALA A 17 -7.74 -0.91 11.44
C ALA A 17 -7.25 -1.88 10.34
N TYR A 18 -6.14 -1.55 9.67
CA TYR A 18 -5.57 -2.33 8.56
C TYR A 18 -4.24 -3.02 8.92
N GLY A 19 -3.83 -3.03 10.19
CA GLY A 19 -2.59 -3.68 10.64
C GLY A 19 -1.30 -3.05 10.08
N LEU A 20 -1.33 -1.75 9.73
CA LEU A 20 -0.19 -1.03 9.19
C LEU A 20 0.70 -0.51 10.32
N ARG A 21 2.03 -0.59 10.14
CA ARG A 21 2.98 0.05 11.07
C ARG A 21 3.17 1.54 10.78
N ARG A 22 2.84 1.99 9.56
CA ARG A 22 2.96 3.38 9.12
C ARG A 22 1.69 3.80 8.39
N PRO A 23 1.12 4.99 8.67
CA PRO A 23 -0.03 5.51 7.94
C PRO A 23 0.40 6.14 6.60
N LEU A 24 1.17 5.40 5.80
CA LEU A 24 1.69 5.81 4.49
C LEU A 24 1.31 4.75 3.47
N LEU A 25 0.72 5.17 2.35
CA LEU A 25 0.17 4.30 1.34
C LEU A 25 0.86 4.52 -0.01
N LEU A 26 1.09 3.43 -0.75
CA LEU A 26 1.46 3.51 -2.15
C LEU A 26 0.21 3.76 -3.00
N ALA A 27 0.24 4.77 -3.87
CA ALA A 27 -0.85 5.00 -4.81
C ALA A 27 -0.80 3.97 -5.97
N PRO A 28 -1.93 3.37 -6.39
CA PRO A 28 -1.97 2.54 -7.58
C PRO A 28 -1.91 3.41 -8.85
N MET A 29 -0.77 3.39 -9.54
CA MET A 29 -0.51 4.15 -10.77
C MET A 29 -0.23 3.17 -11.91
N ALA A 30 -1.15 3.08 -12.87
CA ALA A 30 -1.02 2.17 -14.01
C ALA A 30 0.28 2.44 -14.80
N GLY A 31 1.03 1.39 -15.07
CA GLY A 31 2.35 1.47 -15.73
C GLY A 31 3.52 1.87 -14.83
N ALA A 32 3.30 2.21 -13.55
CA ALA A 32 4.34 2.70 -12.63
C ALA A 32 4.44 1.93 -11.29
N CYS A 33 3.65 0.87 -11.09
CA CYS A 33 3.61 0.09 -9.84
C CYS A 33 4.05 -1.38 -10.06
N PRO A 34 5.36 -1.66 -10.29
CA PRO A 34 5.84 -3.04 -10.36
C PRO A 34 5.70 -3.75 -9.00
N PRO A 35 5.55 -5.09 -8.96
CA PRO A 35 5.41 -5.86 -7.71
C PRO A 35 6.49 -5.54 -6.67
N ALA A 36 7.76 -5.42 -7.09
CA ALA A 36 8.89 -5.15 -6.21
C ALA A 36 8.74 -3.83 -5.42
N LEU A 37 8.13 -2.80 -6.01
CA LEU A 37 7.82 -1.54 -5.32
C LEU A 37 6.80 -1.77 -4.19
N SER A 38 5.76 -2.55 -4.46
CA SER A 38 4.76 -2.89 -3.46
C SER A 38 5.35 -3.73 -2.32
N VAL A 39 6.20 -4.72 -2.63
CA VAL A 39 6.93 -5.52 -1.63
C VAL A 39 7.78 -4.63 -0.73
N ALA A 40 8.51 -3.66 -1.30
CA ALA A 40 9.30 -2.72 -0.51
C ALA A 40 8.45 -1.90 0.47
N VAL A 41 7.29 -1.39 0.02
CA VAL A 41 6.36 -0.64 0.87
C VAL A 41 5.74 -1.51 1.97
N MET A 42 5.33 -2.74 1.63
CA MET A 42 4.81 -3.72 2.59
C MET A 42 5.84 -4.05 3.67
N ARG A 43 7.09 -4.31 3.28
CA ARG A 43 8.21 -4.53 4.21
C ARG A 43 8.51 -3.30 5.06
N ALA A 44 8.28 -2.09 4.57
CA ALA A 44 8.39 -0.86 5.34
C ALA A 44 7.20 -0.62 6.30
N GLY A 45 6.10 -1.38 6.15
CA GLY A 45 4.94 -1.38 7.04
C GLY A 45 3.74 -0.56 6.56
N GLY A 46 3.69 -0.22 5.27
CA GLY A 46 2.49 0.32 4.61
C GLY A 46 1.83 -0.73 3.69
N PRO A 47 0.71 -0.41 3.03
CA PRO A 47 0.11 -1.28 2.02
C PRO A 47 0.80 -1.13 0.66
N GLY A 48 0.98 -2.26 -0.04
CA GLY A 48 1.31 -2.28 -1.46
C GLY A 48 0.12 -1.90 -2.34
N ALA A 49 0.36 -1.64 -3.63
CA ALA A 49 -0.69 -1.24 -4.57
C ALA A 49 -0.40 -1.70 -6.01
N CYS A 50 -1.46 -2.15 -6.69
CA CYS A 50 -1.42 -2.58 -8.08
C CYS A 50 -2.19 -1.59 -8.97
N GLY A 51 -1.51 -0.94 -9.92
CA GLY A 51 -2.14 -0.12 -10.95
C GLY A 51 -2.80 -0.97 -12.04
N ALA A 52 -3.93 -1.62 -11.72
CA ALA A 52 -4.51 -2.69 -12.53
C ALA A 52 -5.27 -2.24 -13.80
N LEU A 53 -5.46 -0.93 -14.01
CA LEU A 53 -6.30 -0.40 -15.12
C LEU A 53 -5.92 -0.94 -16.51
N LEU A 54 -4.63 -1.21 -16.74
CA LEU A 54 -4.11 -1.68 -18.03
C LEU A 54 -3.88 -3.21 -18.07
N MET A 55 -4.23 -3.93 -17.00
CA MET A 55 -3.89 -5.35 -16.83
C MET A 55 -5.05 -6.26 -17.24
N GLN A 56 -4.73 -7.37 -17.91
CA GLN A 56 -5.66 -8.46 -18.12
C GLN A 56 -5.77 -9.35 -16.86
N PRO A 57 -6.85 -10.12 -16.67
CA PRO A 57 -7.07 -10.91 -15.46
C PRO A 57 -5.89 -11.83 -15.07
N ALA A 58 -5.29 -12.51 -16.04
CA ALA A 58 -4.13 -13.38 -15.79
C ALA A 58 -2.91 -12.60 -15.25
N ALA A 59 -2.70 -11.37 -15.74
CA ALA A 59 -1.63 -10.51 -15.25
C ALA A 59 -1.88 -10.02 -13.82
N ILE A 60 -3.15 -9.78 -13.44
CA ILE A 60 -3.52 -9.41 -12.06
C ILE A 60 -3.21 -10.56 -11.11
N LEU A 61 -3.54 -11.80 -11.50
CA LEU A 61 -3.20 -12.99 -10.72
C LEU A 61 -1.68 -13.15 -10.57
N ALA A 62 -0.92 -13.01 -11.66
CA ALA A 62 0.54 -13.09 -11.62
C ALA A 62 1.16 -12.00 -10.72
N TRP A 63 0.63 -10.78 -10.76
CA TRP A 63 1.06 -9.71 -9.87
C TRP A 63 0.76 -10.05 -8.40
N ALA A 64 -0.44 -10.58 -8.12
CA ALA A 64 -0.84 -10.96 -6.78
C ALA A 64 0.00 -12.10 -6.21
N GLU A 65 0.45 -13.03 -7.05
CA GLU A 65 1.40 -14.09 -6.66
C GLU A 65 2.77 -13.50 -6.32
N ALA A 66 3.31 -12.66 -7.20
CA ALA A 66 4.65 -12.07 -7.05
C ALA A 66 4.83 -11.20 -5.79
N VAL A 67 3.73 -10.69 -5.20
CA VAL A 67 3.80 -9.93 -3.95
C VAL A 67 3.62 -10.78 -2.68
N ARG A 68 3.20 -12.05 -2.82
CA ARG A 68 3.02 -12.98 -1.71
C ARG A 68 4.25 -13.86 -1.44
N GLU A 69 5.13 -14.01 -2.42
CA GLU A 69 6.46 -14.63 -2.27
C GLU A 69 7.38 -13.83 -1.32
#